data_AF-A0A9R1HVV1-F1
#
_entry.id   AF-A0A9R1HVV1-F1
#
_cell.length_a   1.000
_cell.length_b   1.000
_cell.length_c   1.000
_cell.angle_alpha   90.00
_cell.angle_beta   90.00
_cell.angle_gamma   90.00
#
_symmetry.space_group_name_H-M   'P 1'
#
loop_
_entity.id
_entity.type
_entity.pdbx_description
1 polymer ?
#
loop_
_entity_poly.entity_id
_entity_poly.type
_entity_poly.pdbx_seq_one_letter_code
_entity_poly.pdbx_strand_id
1 'polypeptide(L)'
;MGMAVLGEAQRQRRRSVYEFLDATRPARGQALRWCETAREMRRVDGDMKEARLLLRGALCCVKDYASVYRTWIAMEKEAGGVGVARWLFEEWGAVCAKDGGLRNEGDGATADAYGDYWCAYLAFELGHGDLRRARAVAARAVRACPRDASLRDTVELRLRDEQERQRRRRRPGLFRSAKKWLVDDLRACFSSVGEQRSTSGCLPLFSRPPRGYRRLVTDGDESP
;
A
#
# COMPACT_ATOMS: atom_id res chain seq x y z
N MET A 1 1.12 -29.95 -23.95
CA MET A 1 1.07 -30.72 -22.69
C MET A 1 1.53 -29.96 -21.43
N GLY A 2 2.21 -28.80 -21.52
CA GLY A 2 2.69 -28.08 -20.32
C GLY A 2 1.63 -27.34 -19.48
N MET A 3 0.58 -26.77 -20.10
CA MET A 3 -0.43 -25.97 -19.38
C MET A 3 -1.37 -26.81 -18.48
N ALA A 4 -1.68 -28.04 -18.90
CA ALA A 4 -2.54 -28.94 -18.12
C ALA A 4 -1.83 -29.44 -16.84
N VAL A 5 -0.55 -29.78 -16.94
CA VAL A 5 0.29 -30.23 -15.82
C VAL A 5 0.54 -29.10 -14.80
N LEU A 6 0.73 -27.87 -15.27
CA LEU A 6 0.79 -26.69 -14.40
C LEU A 6 -0.54 -26.45 -13.67
N GLY A 7 -1.67 -26.65 -14.36
CA GLY A 7 -3.00 -26.55 -13.78
C GLY A 7 -3.31 -27.64 -12.74
N GLU A 8 -2.76 -28.84 -12.88
CA GLU A 8 -2.91 -29.93 -11.91
C GLU A 8 -2.02 -29.73 -10.68
N ALA A 9 -0.76 -29.33 -10.86
CA ALA A 9 0.12 -28.99 -9.75
C ALA A 9 -0.43 -27.83 -8.91
N GLN A 10 -1.03 -26.82 -9.55
CA GLN A 10 -1.69 -25.71 -8.86
C GLN A 10 -2.97 -26.14 -8.14
N ARG A 11 -3.77 -27.05 -8.72
CA ARG A 11 -4.94 -27.64 -8.06
C ARG A 11 -4.55 -28.47 -6.84
N GLN A 12 -3.49 -29.27 -6.94
CA GLN A 12 -3.00 -30.08 -5.82
C GLN A 12 -2.47 -29.20 -4.68
N ARG A 13 -1.69 -28.15 -4.99
CA ARG A 13 -1.23 -27.17 -3.99
C ARG A 13 -2.40 -26.49 -3.28
N ARG A 14 -3.44 -26.08 -4.02
CA ARG A 14 -4.66 -25.49 -3.43
C ARG A 14 -5.35 -26.47 -2.48
N ARG A 15 -5.51 -27.74 -2.87
CA ARG A 15 -6.09 -28.77 -2.00
C ARG A 15 -5.30 -28.93 -0.71
N SER A 16 -3.98 -29.07 -0.79
CA SER A 16 -3.13 -29.20 0.41
C SER A 16 -3.20 -27.98 1.33
N VAL A 17 -3.33 -26.76 0.77
CA VAL A 17 -3.54 -25.55 1.58
C VAL A 17 -4.90 -25.57 2.26
N TYR A 18 -5.97 -25.99 1.59
CA TYR A 18 -7.28 -26.11 2.20
C TYR A 18 -7.34 -27.20 3.26
N GLU A 19 -6.73 -28.36 3.02
CA GLU A 19 -6.62 -29.44 4.00
C GLU A 19 -5.88 -28.97 5.26
N PHE A 20 -4.76 -28.25 5.09
CA PHE A 20 -4.03 -27.65 6.22
C PHE A 20 -4.88 -26.60 6.96
N LEU A 21 -5.59 -25.75 6.24
CA LEU A 21 -6.44 -24.73 6.84
C LEU A 21 -7.66 -25.32 7.53
N ASP A 22 -8.26 -26.39 6.99
CA ASP A 22 -9.37 -27.08 7.63
C ASP A 22 -8.91 -27.76 8.92
N ALA A 23 -7.67 -28.29 8.95
CA ALA A 23 -7.07 -28.88 10.14
C ALA A 23 -6.68 -27.84 11.21
N THR A 24 -6.21 -26.65 10.82
CA THR A 24 -5.63 -25.66 11.76
C THR A 24 -6.56 -24.48 12.07
N ARG A 25 -7.35 -24.03 11.09
CA ARG A 25 -8.17 -22.82 11.13
C ARG A 25 -9.44 -22.98 10.26
N PRO A 26 -10.38 -23.87 10.65
CA PRO A 26 -11.51 -24.28 9.79
C PRO A 26 -12.41 -23.12 9.37
N ALA A 27 -12.63 -22.13 10.23
CA ALA A 27 -13.41 -20.93 9.89
C ALA A 27 -12.78 -20.12 8.74
N ARG A 28 -11.43 -20.04 8.70
CA ARG A 28 -10.68 -19.36 7.65
C ARG A 28 -10.64 -20.19 6.37
N GLY A 29 -10.50 -21.51 6.47
CA GLY A 29 -10.62 -22.42 5.32
C GLY A 29 -11.97 -22.27 4.62
N GLN A 30 -13.06 -22.26 5.40
CA GLN A 30 -14.41 -22.03 4.89
C GLN A 30 -14.54 -20.65 4.23
N ALA A 31 -14.10 -19.57 4.89
CA ALA A 31 -14.13 -18.22 4.32
C ALA A 31 -13.44 -18.13 2.96
N LEU A 32 -12.25 -18.72 2.85
CA LEU A 32 -11.46 -18.67 1.62
C LEU A 32 -12.10 -19.42 0.46
N ARG A 33 -12.85 -20.49 0.71
CA ARG A 33 -13.62 -21.18 -0.33
C ARG A 33 -14.71 -20.26 -0.91
N TRP A 34 -15.49 -19.60 -0.05
CA TRP A 34 -16.49 -18.62 -0.50
C TRP A 34 -15.86 -17.47 -1.29
N CYS A 35 -14.74 -16.93 -0.79
CA CYS A 35 -13.98 -15.87 -1.46
C CYS A 35 -13.47 -16.29 -2.83
N GLU A 36 -13.02 -17.54 -2.97
CA GLU A 36 -12.53 -18.06 -4.24
C GLU A 36 -13.66 -18.28 -5.24
N THR A 37 -14.78 -18.85 -4.81
CA THR A 37 -15.98 -18.98 -5.65
C THR A 37 -16.45 -17.61 -6.14
N ALA A 38 -16.48 -16.59 -5.27
CA ALA A 38 -16.83 -15.23 -5.66
C ALA A 38 -15.88 -14.65 -6.72
N ARG A 39 -14.57 -14.85 -6.57
CA ARG A 39 -13.58 -14.41 -7.56
C ARG A 39 -13.75 -15.12 -8.90
N GLU A 40 -14.06 -16.40 -8.87
CA GLU A 40 -14.25 -17.18 -10.09
C GLU A 40 -15.52 -16.75 -10.84
N MET A 41 -16.64 -16.55 -10.16
CA MET A 41 -17.86 -16.01 -10.79
C MET A 41 -17.60 -14.65 -11.44
N ARG A 42 -16.88 -13.74 -10.76
CA ARG A 42 -16.50 -12.47 -11.38
C ARG A 42 -15.66 -12.65 -12.65
N ARG A 43 -14.78 -13.65 -12.71
CA ARG A 43 -13.96 -13.93 -13.89
C ARG A 43 -14.77 -14.50 -15.05
N VAL A 44 -15.73 -15.37 -14.76
CA VAL A 44 -16.54 -16.06 -15.75
C VAL A 44 -17.66 -15.15 -16.28
N ASP A 45 -18.42 -14.52 -15.39
CA ASP A 45 -19.63 -13.78 -15.74
C ASP A 45 -19.36 -12.31 -16.05
N GLY A 46 -18.22 -11.77 -15.61
CA GLY A 46 -17.82 -10.37 -15.79
C GLY A 46 -18.64 -9.36 -14.95
N ASP A 47 -19.84 -9.72 -14.50
CA ASP A 47 -20.67 -8.92 -13.60
C ASP A 47 -20.34 -9.24 -12.12
N MET A 48 -20.24 -8.19 -11.31
CA MET A 48 -19.93 -8.25 -9.89
C MET A 48 -21.16 -8.57 -9.02
N LYS A 49 -22.39 -8.52 -9.58
CA LYS A 49 -23.64 -8.69 -8.82
C LYS A 49 -23.75 -10.03 -8.08
N GLU A 50 -23.54 -11.15 -8.77
CA GLU A 50 -23.68 -12.48 -8.16
C GLU A 50 -22.58 -12.75 -7.12
N ALA A 51 -21.35 -12.30 -7.41
CA ALA A 51 -20.25 -12.34 -6.46
C ALA A 51 -20.55 -11.56 -5.17
N ARG A 52 -21.20 -10.38 -5.26
CA ARG A 52 -21.64 -9.60 -4.09
C ARG A 52 -22.68 -10.35 -3.26
N LEU A 53 -23.67 -10.94 -3.91
CA LEU A 53 -24.72 -11.71 -3.22
C LEU A 53 -24.12 -12.90 -2.48
N LEU A 54 -23.19 -13.62 -3.13
CA LEU A 54 -22.50 -14.75 -2.52
C LEU A 54 -21.68 -14.32 -1.30
N LEU A 55 -20.89 -13.26 -1.41
CA LEU A 55 -20.08 -12.74 -0.32
C LEU A 55 -20.95 -12.23 0.84
N ARG A 56 -22.08 -11.60 0.52
CA ARG A 56 -23.05 -11.16 1.53
C ARG A 56 -23.67 -12.34 2.27
N GLY A 57 -24.03 -13.41 1.56
CA GLY A 57 -24.48 -14.65 2.18
C GLY A 57 -23.39 -15.30 3.07
N ALA A 58 -22.14 -15.26 2.63
CA ALA A 58 -21.02 -15.79 3.40
C ALA A 58 -20.83 -15.07 4.75
N LEU A 59 -21.06 -13.75 4.81
CA LEU A 59 -20.96 -12.98 6.06
C LEU A 59 -21.95 -13.45 7.15
N CYS A 60 -23.08 -14.06 6.78
CA CYS A 60 -24.03 -14.61 7.74
C CYS A 60 -23.60 -15.97 8.31
N CYS A 61 -22.73 -16.70 7.60
CA CYS A 61 -22.45 -18.11 7.88
C CYS A 61 -21.01 -18.38 8.33
N VAL A 62 -20.10 -17.44 8.07
CA VAL A 62 -18.66 -17.63 8.27
C VAL A 62 -18.17 -16.82 9.46
N LYS A 63 -17.51 -17.49 10.41
CA LYS A 63 -16.92 -16.84 11.60
C LYS A 63 -15.74 -15.91 11.25
N ASP A 64 -14.95 -16.25 10.23
CA ASP A 64 -13.88 -15.39 9.71
C ASP A 64 -14.42 -14.41 8.64
N TYR A 65 -15.28 -13.49 9.07
CA TYR A 65 -15.83 -12.45 8.21
C TYR A 65 -14.75 -11.48 7.70
N ALA A 66 -13.62 -11.35 8.42
CA ALA A 66 -12.52 -10.47 8.02
C ALA A 66 -11.93 -10.89 6.67
N SER A 67 -11.71 -12.20 6.45
CA SER A 67 -11.26 -12.72 5.15
C SER A 67 -12.26 -12.46 4.02
N VAL A 68 -13.56 -12.50 4.32
CA VAL A 68 -14.64 -12.21 3.36
C VAL A 68 -14.64 -10.73 2.98
N TYR A 69 -14.63 -9.82 3.96
CA TYR A 69 -14.54 -8.38 3.70
C TYR A 69 -13.30 -7.99 2.91
N ARG A 70 -12.11 -8.49 3.31
CA ARG A 70 -10.84 -8.21 2.60
C ARG A 70 -10.92 -8.62 1.13
N THR A 71 -11.53 -9.77 0.84
CA THR A 71 -11.71 -10.26 -0.53
C THR A 71 -12.69 -9.38 -1.29
N TRP A 72 -13.85 -9.08 -0.70
CA TRP A 72 -14.87 -8.26 -1.33
C TRP A 72 -14.33 -6.86 -1.68
N ILE A 73 -13.71 -6.19 -0.70
CA ILE A 73 -13.08 -4.88 -0.87
C ILE A 73 -12.05 -4.90 -2.00
N ALA A 74 -11.20 -5.93 -2.06
CA ALA A 74 -10.21 -6.07 -3.12
C ALA A 74 -10.87 -6.19 -4.51
N MET A 75 -11.97 -6.95 -4.62
CA MET A 75 -12.70 -7.11 -5.87
C MET A 75 -13.38 -5.81 -6.32
N GLU A 76 -14.02 -5.07 -5.41
CA GLU A 76 -14.62 -3.76 -5.73
C GLU A 76 -13.57 -2.76 -6.18
N LYS A 77 -12.40 -2.77 -5.52
CA LYS A 77 -11.27 -1.90 -5.85
C LYS A 77 -10.75 -2.17 -7.27
N GLU A 78 -10.58 -3.44 -7.63
CA GLU A 78 -10.18 -3.84 -8.98
C GLU A 78 -11.24 -3.48 -10.03
N ALA A 79 -12.51 -3.38 -9.64
CA ALA A 79 -13.61 -2.93 -10.50
C ALA A 79 -13.74 -1.38 -10.54
N GLY A 80 -12.87 -0.63 -9.85
CA GLY A 80 -12.95 0.83 -9.75
C GLY A 80 -13.98 1.36 -8.75
N GLY A 81 -14.66 0.49 -8.01
CA GLY A 81 -15.70 0.78 -7.01
C GLY A 81 -15.15 1.30 -5.68
N VAL A 82 -14.32 2.35 -5.68
CA VAL A 82 -13.68 2.88 -4.46
C VAL A 82 -14.71 3.35 -3.42
N GLY A 83 -15.86 3.88 -3.85
CA GLY A 83 -16.96 4.26 -2.96
C GLY A 83 -17.58 3.07 -2.22
N VAL A 84 -17.83 1.97 -2.94
CA VAL A 84 -18.35 0.73 -2.35
C VAL A 84 -17.33 0.11 -1.40
N ALA A 85 -16.05 0.09 -1.79
CA ALA A 85 -14.97 -0.37 -0.93
C ALA A 85 -14.91 0.40 0.41
N ARG A 86 -15.09 1.73 0.38
CA ARG A 86 -15.18 2.55 1.60
C ARG A 86 -16.38 2.19 2.47
N TRP A 87 -17.55 2.05 1.85
CA TRP A 87 -18.76 1.65 2.57
C TRP A 87 -18.58 0.28 3.26
N LEU A 88 -17.96 -0.70 2.57
CA LEU A 88 -17.63 -2.00 3.13
C LEU A 88 -16.66 -1.92 4.32
N PHE A 89 -15.70 -0.98 4.32
CA PHE A 89 -14.83 -0.75 5.48
C PHE A 89 -15.59 -0.20 6.68
N GLU A 90 -16.58 0.67 6.47
CA GLU A 90 -17.42 1.17 7.57
C GLU A 90 -18.34 0.07 8.11
N GLU A 91 -18.93 -0.75 7.23
CA GLU A 91 -19.74 -1.92 7.63
C GLU A 91 -18.91 -2.93 8.42
N TRP A 92 -17.71 -3.29 7.92
CA TRP A 92 -16.79 -4.17 8.63
C TRP A 92 -16.37 -3.58 9.98
N GLY A 93 -16.06 -2.28 10.04
CA GLY A 93 -15.73 -1.59 11.29
C GLY A 93 -16.86 -1.65 12.32
N ALA A 94 -18.12 -1.52 11.88
CA ALA A 94 -19.28 -1.64 12.75
C ALA A 94 -19.48 -3.06 13.30
N VAL A 95 -19.22 -4.09 12.49
CA VAL A 95 -19.22 -5.50 12.95
C VAL A 95 -18.13 -5.72 13.98
N CYS A 96 -16.89 -5.29 13.69
CA CYS A 96 -15.77 -5.42 14.63
C CYS A 96 -16.04 -4.69 15.96
N ALA A 97 -16.63 -3.50 15.93
CA ALA A 97 -16.94 -2.74 17.14
C ALA A 97 -18.00 -3.42 18.02
N LYS A 98 -19.00 -4.06 17.41
CA LYS A 98 -20.01 -4.86 18.14
C LYS A 98 -19.39 -6.09 18.79
N ASP A 99 -18.56 -6.81 18.04
CA ASP A 99 -17.89 -8.01 18.54
C ASP A 99 -16.84 -7.71 19.62
N GLY A 100 -16.12 -6.59 19.48
CA GLY A 100 -15.12 -6.13 20.44
C GLY A 100 -15.71 -5.65 21.78
N GLY A 101 -16.97 -5.19 21.80
CA GLY A 101 -17.67 -4.82 23.04
C GLY A 101 -18.18 -6.01 23.88
N LEU A 102 -18.14 -7.23 23.34
CA LEU A 102 -18.76 -8.43 23.93
C LEU A 102 -17.77 -9.39 24.60
N ARG A 103 -16.45 -9.16 24.57
CA ARG A 103 -15.47 -10.20 24.95
C ARG A 103 -14.36 -9.70 25.88
N ASN A 104 -14.25 -10.40 27.02
CA ASN A 104 -13.26 -10.19 28.08
C ASN A 104 -11.81 -10.41 27.61
N GLU A 105 -10.88 -9.77 28.32
CA GLU A 105 -9.42 -9.68 28.07
C GLU A 105 -8.63 -11.02 28.04
N GLY A 106 -9.28 -12.18 27.98
CA GLY A 106 -8.64 -13.50 28.10
C GLY A 106 -8.18 -14.15 26.78
N ASP A 107 -8.80 -13.84 25.64
CA ASP A 107 -8.44 -14.42 24.34
C ASP A 107 -7.59 -13.43 23.53
N GLY A 108 -6.29 -13.38 23.82
CA GLY A 108 -5.29 -12.52 23.18
C GLY A 108 -5.17 -12.63 21.64
N ALA A 109 -6.04 -13.37 20.97
CA ALA A 109 -6.11 -13.50 19.51
C ALA A 109 -7.00 -12.44 18.82
N THR A 110 -7.77 -11.63 19.58
CA THR A 110 -8.83 -10.77 19.00
C THR A 110 -8.54 -9.26 19.00
N ALA A 111 -7.66 -8.76 19.87
CA ALA A 111 -7.12 -7.40 19.73
C ALA A 111 -6.40 -7.23 18.38
N ASP A 112 -5.67 -8.27 17.97
CA ASP A 112 -5.00 -8.36 16.67
C ASP A 112 -5.98 -8.21 15.50
N ALA A 113 -7.22 -8.71 15.61
CA ALA A 113 -8.21 -8.66 14.54
C ALA A 113 -8.77 -7.25 14.30
N TYR A 114 -8.92 -6.44 15.35
CA TYR A 114 -9.38 -5.05 15.23
C TYR A 114 -8.25 -4.11 14.83
N GLY A 115 -7.03 -4.32 15.34
CA GLY A 115 -5.82 -3.65 14.85
C GLY A 115 -5.57 -3.94 13.36
N ASP A 116 -5.71 -5.20 12.95
CA ASP A 116 -5.63 -5.64 11.55
C ASP A 116 -6.63 -4.93 10.64
N TYR A 117 -7.86 -4.73 11.11
CA TYR A 117 -8.89 -3.96 10.40
C TYR A 117 -8.40 -2.52 10.14
N TRP A 118 -7.93 -1.82 11.17
CA TRP A 118 -7.43 -0.45 11.05
C TRP A 118 -6.21 -0.36 10.14
N CYS A 119 -5.28 -1.31 10.24
CA CYS A 119 -4.14 -1.43 9.36
C CYS A 119 -4.55 -1.64 7.89
N ALA A 120 -5.57 -2.45 7.64
CA ALA A 120 -6.12 -2.66 6.29
C ALA A 120 -6.82 -1.41 5.76
N TYR A 121 -7.61 -0.73 6.59
CA TYR A 121 -8.33 0.48 6.17
C TYR A 121 -7.37 1.64 5.89
N LEU A 122 -6.35 1.82 6.72
CA LEU A 122 -5.30 2.81 6.48
C LEU A 122 -4.53 2.52 5.19
N ALA A 123 -4.14 1.27 4.94
CA ALA A 123 -3.48 0.88 3.68
C ALA A 123 -4.36 1.21 2.47
N PHE A 124 -5.67 0.98 2.57
CA PHE A 124 -6.61 1.29 1.52
C PHE A 124 -6.67 2.79 1.21
N GLU A 125 -6.84 3.65 2.23
CA GLU A 125 -6.90 5.11 2.01
C GLU A 125 -5.55 5.70 1.57
N LEU A 126 -4.41 5.11 1.96
CA LEU A 126 -3.11 5.51 1.41
C LEU A 126 -2.97 5.17 -0.08
N GLY A 127 -3.58 4.08 -0.53
CA GLY A 127 -3.52 3.65 -1.93
C GLY A 127 -4.55 4.31 -2.86
N HIS A 128 -5.74 4.67 -2.35
CA HIS A 128 -6.89 5.09 -3.17
C HIS A 128 -7.54 6.39 -2.70
N GLY A 129 -7.10 6.92 -1.57
CA GLY A 129 -7.54 8.19 -1.02
C GLY A 129 -6.42 9.22 -1.01
N ASP A 130 -6.75 10.38 -0.46
CA ASP A 130 -5.75 11.41 -0.17
C ASP A 130 -5.15 11.19 1.21
N LEU A 131 -3.93 11.72 1.40
CA LEU A 131 -3.25 11.71 2.70
C LEU A 131 -4.12 12.29 3.83
N ARG A 132 -5.03 13.21 3.52
CA ARG A 132 -6.02 13.75 4.48
C ARG A 132 -6.96 12.67 5.01
N ARG A 133 -7.49 11.80 4.14
CA ARG A 133 -8.38 10.69 4.54
C ARG A 133 -7.61 9.64 5.32
N ALA A 134 -6.41 9.28 4.84
CA ALA A 134 -5.54 8.35 5.56
C ALA A 134 -5.24 8.83 6.99
N ARG A 135 -4.96 10.13 7.18
CA ARG A 135 -4.79 10.73 8.52
C ARG A 135 -6.04 10.68 9.37
N ALA A 136 -7.21 10.90 8.78
CA ALA A 136 -8.48 10.81 9.50
C ALA A 136 -8.74 9.38 9.99
N VAL A 137 -8.48 8.37 9.16
CA VAL A 137 -8.56 6.94 9.54
C VAL A 137 -7.54 6.60 10.61
N ALA A 138 -6.29 7.03 10.47
CA ALA A 138 -5.26 6.87 11.49
C ALA A 138 -5.68 7.45 12.84
N ALA A 139 -6.21 8.67 12.87
CA ALA A 139 -6.70 9.29 14.10
C ALA A 139 -7.89 8.53 14.71
N ARG A 140 -8.78 7.98 13.88
CA ARG A 140 -9.88 7.11 14.34
C ARG A 140 -9.33 5.82 14.96
N ALA A 141 -8.35 5.18 14.32
CA ALA A 141 -7.71 3.96 14.80
C ALA A 141 -7.07 4.15 16.18
N VAL A 142 -6.27 5.20 16.36
CA VAL A 142 -5.63 5.50 17.66
C VAL A 142 -6.65 5.80 18.76
N ARG A 143 -7.76 6.48 18.42
CA ARG A 143 -8.85 6.71 19.38
C ARG A 143 -9.61 5.43 19.74
N ALA A 144 -9.81 4.54 18.77
CA ALA A 144 -10.52 3.28 18.98
C ALA A 144 -9.68 2.27 19.79
N CYS A 145 -8.35 2.30 19.62
CA CYS A 145 -7.41 1.39 20.27
C CYS A 145 -6.29 2.14 21.00
N PRO A 146 -6.57 2.86 22.10
CA PRO A 146 -5.58 3.73 22.75
C PRO A 146 -4.43 2.95 23.41
N ARG A 147 -4.67 1.68 23.80
CA ARG A 147 -3.68 0.82 24.47
C ARG A 147 -2.81 0.01 23.52
N ASP A 148 -3.17 -0.05 22.23
CA ASP A 148 -2.42 -0.82 21.24
C ASP A 148 -1.20 -0.01 20.75
N ALA A 149 -0.03 -0.32 21.29
CA ALA A 149 1.23 0.32 20.90
C ALA A 149 1.65 -0.09 19.47
N SER A 150 1.49 -1.38 19.13
CA SER A 150 1.86 -1.92 17.82
C SER A 150 1.08 -1.25 16.69
N LEU A 151 -0.23 -1.05 16.88
CA LEU A 151 -1.06 -0.32 15.93
C LEU A 151 -0.61 1.14 15.79
N ARG A 152 -0.31 1.82 16.91
CA ARG A 152 0.16 3.22 16.89
C ARG A 152 1.46 3.36 16.11
N ASP A 153 2.44 2.52 16.38
CA ASP A 153 3.73 2.52 15.69
C ASP A 153 3.57 2.23 14.19
N THR A 154 2.72 1.26 13.85
CA THR A 154 2.42 0.91 12.45
C THR A 154 1.74 2.05 11.71
N VAL A 155 0.79 2.73 12.36
CA VAL A 155 0.07 3.88 11.79
C VAL A 155 1.03 5.05 11.55
N GLU A 156 1.89 5.36 12.52
CA GLU A 156 2.86 6.44 12.41
C GLU A 156 3.87 6.19 11.28
N LEU A 157 4.47 4.99 11.24
CA LEU A 157 5.42 4.60 10.21
C LEU A 157 4.84 4.74 8.80
N ARG A 158 3.63 4.24 8.59
CA ARG A 158 2.96 4.29 7.27
C ARG A 158 2.63 5.70 6.82
N LEU A 159 2.20 6.57 7.75
CA LEU A 159 1.95 7.97 7.43
C LEU A 159 3.24 8.71 7.06
N ARG A 160 4.32 8.47 7.80
CA ARG A 160 5.64 9.04 7.53
C ARG A 160 6.15 8.65 6.15
N ASP A 161 6.09 7.38 5.82
CA ASP A 161 6.52 6.85 4.51
C ASP A 161 5.77 7.48 3.34
N GLU A 162 4.44 7.61 3.45
CA GLU A 162 3.66 8.22 2.38
C GLU A 162 3.93 9.73 2.27
N GLN A 163 4.17 10.40 3.40
CA GLN A 163 4.52 11.82 3.42
C GLN A 163 5.89 12.05 2.74
N GLU A 164 6.85 11.16 2.96
CA GLU A 164 8.16 11.18 2.29
C GLU A 164 8.02 10.88 0.79
N ARG A 165 7.21 9.87 0.41
CA ARG A 165 6.89 9.59 -1.01
C ARG A 165 6.26 10.80 -1.69
N GLN A 166 5.32 11.48 -1.04
CA GLN A 166 4.73 12.71 -1.56
C GLN A 166 5.74 13.85 -1.68
N ARG A 167 6.63 14.03 -0.71
CA ARG A 167 7.73 15.01 -0.79
C ARG A 167 8.65 14.72 -1.97
N ARG A 168 9.02 13.46 -2.20
CA ARG A 168 9.83 13.04 -3.35
C ARG A 168 9.11 13.33 -4.68
N ARG A 169 7.82 13.00 -4.79
CA ARG A 169 7.00 13.32 -5.97
C ARG A 169 6.92 14.83 -6.23
N ARG A 170 6.84 15.65 -5.18
CA ARG A 170 6.82 17.11 -5.24
C ARG A 170 8.19 17.77 -5.43
N ARG A 171 9.28 17.01 -5.49
CA ARG A 171 10.64 17.50 -5.85
C ARG A 171 11.00 17.25 -7.34
N PRO A 172 10.19 17.59 -8.36
CA PRO A 172 10.62 17.39 -9.76
C PRO A 172 11.62 18.44 -10.25
N GLY A 173 11.91 19.49 -9.47
CA GLY A 173 12.62 20.68 -9.94
C GLY A 173 14.14 20.70 -9.76
N LEU A 174 14.70 20.12 -8.70
CA LEU A 174 16.14 20.27 -8.42
C LEU A 174 17.01 19.46 -9.38
N PHE A 175 16.61 18.23 -9.70
CA PHE A 175 17.39 17.36 -10.59
C PHE A 175 17.24 17.69 -12.08
N ARG A 176 16.06 18.15 -12.53
CA ARG A 176 15.89 18.56 -13.95
C ARG A 176 16.62 19.85 -14.26
N SER A 177 16.58 20.83 -13.36
CA SER A 177 17.32 22.08 -13.52
C SER A 177 18.83 21.86 -13.41
N ALA A 178 19.29 21.01 -12.49
CA ALA A 178 20.71 20.66 -12.38
C ALA A 178 21.22 19.87 -13.59
N LYS A 179 20.44 18.93 -14.12
CA LYS A 179 20.80 18.17 -15.34
C LYS A 179 20.80 19.06 -16.58
N LYS A 180 19.82 19.95 -16.72
CA LYS A 180 19.78 20.92 -17.82
C LYS A 180 20.99 21.87 -17.75
N TRP A 181 21.31 22.38 -16.57
CA TRP A 181 22.51 23.20 -16.34
C TRP A 181 23.80 22.44 -16.71
N LEU A 182 23.98 21.20 -16.23
CA LEU A 182 25.15 20.37 -16.59
C LEU A 182 25.28 20.14 -18.11
N VAL A 183 24.16 19.95 -18.80
CA VAL A 183 24.15 19.77 -20.26
C VAL A 183 24.47 21.06 -20.99
N ASP A 184 23.94 22.20 -20.53
CA ASP A 184 24.19 23.52 -21.11
C ASP A 184 25.66 23.96 -20.87
N ASP A 185 26.22 23.67 -19.69
CA ASP A 185 27.61 23.97 -19.32
C ASP A 185 28.61 23.12 -20.10
N LEU A 186 28.36 21.80 -20.22
CA LEU A 186 29.15 20.92 -21.08
C LEU A 186 29.08 21.35 -22.55
N ARG A 187 27.90 21.74 -23.04
CA ARG A 187 27.75 22.26 -24.41
C ARG A 187 28.57 23.54 -24.62
N ALA A 188 28.56 24.46 -23.66
CA ALA A 188 29.37 25.67 -23.72
C ALA A 188 30.88 25.35 -23.75
N CYS A 189 31.35 24.37 -22.96
CA CYS A 189 32.74 23.88 -23.03
C CYS A 189 33.07 23.23 -24.38
N PHE A 190 32.19 22.41 -24.96
CA PHE A 190 32.44 21.79 -26.26
C PHE A 190 32.45 22.80 -27.40
N SER A 191 31.60 23.83 -27.34
CA SER A 191 31.61 24.94 -28.30
C SER A 191 32.89 25.77 -28.19
N SER A 192 33.39 26.06 -26.97
CA SER A 192 34.65 26.79 -26.80
C SER A 192 35.88 25.98 -27.24
N VAL A 193 35.86 24.66 -27.06
CA VAL A 193 36.94 23.76 -27.53
C VAL A 193 36.95 23.62 -29.05
N GLY A 194 35.79 23.75 -29.71
CA GLY A 194 35.67 23.79 -31.17
C GLY A 194 36.29 25.04 -31.80
N GLU A 195 36.21 26.20 -31.13
CA GLU A 195 36.82 27.46 -31.57
C GLU A 195 38.31 27.56 -31.18
N GLN A 196 38.76 26.84 -30.15
CA GLN A 196 40.15 26.89 -29.65
C GLN A 196 41.15 26.03 -30.44
N ARG A 197 40.75 25.32 -31.49
CA ARG A 197 41.68 24.57 -32.36
C ARG A 197 42.59 25.44 -33.23
N SER A 198 42.54 26.78 -33.11
CA SER A 198 43.44 27.67 -33.84
C SER A 198 44.38 28.51 -32.98
N THR A 199 44.40 28.42 -31.65
CA THR A 199 45.44 29.12 -30.87
C THR A 199 45.85 28.35 -29.61
N SER A 200 47.15 28.06 -29.57
CA SER A 200 47.90 27.45 -28.47
C SER A 200 47.61 28.08 -27.09
N GLY A 201 47.35 27.22 -26.11
CA GLY A 201 47.47 27.50 -24.68
C GLY A 201 46.20 28.03 -23.99
N CYS A 202 45.60 27.22 -23.12
CA CYS A 202 45.09 27.60 -21.79
C CYS A 202 44.41 26.42 -21.07
N LEU A 203 44.67 26.29 -19.76
CA LEU A 203 44.03 25.37 -18.81
C LEU A 203 42.53 25.69 -18.64
N PRO A 204 41.67 24.71 -18.33
CA PRO A 204 40.25 24.98 -18.12
C PRO A 204 40.03 25.68 -16.77
N LEU A 205 39.70 26.97 -16.83
CA LEU A 205 39.20 27.75 -15.70
C LEU A 205 37.78 27.28 -15.35
N PHE A 206 37.64 26.46 -14.31
CA PHE A 206 36.36 26.25 -13.63
C PHE A 206 35.87 27.59 -13.07
N SER A 207 34.97 28.25 -13.79
CA SER A 207 34.47 29.56 -13.42
C SER A 207 33.36 29.44 -12.39
N ARG A 208 33.76 29.49 -11.11
CA ARG A 208 32.95 29.68 -9.87
C ARG A 208 31.80 28.69 -9.60
N PRO A 209 31.79 28.03 -8.41
CA PRO A 209 30.62 27.23 -8.00
C PRO A 209 29.40 28.14 -7.73
N PRO A 210 28.17 27.71 -8.10
CA PRO A 210 26.97 28.52 -7.89
C PRO A 210 26.65 28.70 -6.39
N ARG A 211 25.96 29.79 -6.05
CA ARG A 211 25.60 30.21 -4.66
C ARG A 211 24.84 29.15 -3.83
N GLY A 212 24.38 28.05 -4.44
CA GLY A 212 23.74 26.92 -3.76
C GLY A 212 24.66 25.76 -3.38
N TYR A 213 25.87 25.66 -3.96
CA TYR A 213 26.79 24.54 -3.71
C TYR A 213 27.32 24.54 -2.26
N ARG A 214 27.51 25.73 -1.66
CA ARG A 214 27.89 25.87 -0.24
C ARG A 214 26.87 25.28 0.75
N ARG A 215 25.59 25.15 0.38
CA ARG A 215 24.57 24.56 1.27
C ARG A 215 24.60 23.04 1.31
N LEU A 216 25.12 22.38 0.28
CA LEU A 216 25.28 20.92 0.27
C LEU A 216 26.50 20.46 1.08
N VAL A 217 27.44 21.35 1.35
CA VAL A 217 28.69 21.05 2.09
C VAL A 217 28.56 21.40 3.58
N THR A 218 27.65 22.31 3.95
CA THR A 218 27.51 22.78 5.34
C THR A 218 26.52 21.96 6.19
N ASP A 219 25.61 21.19 5.59
CA ASP A 219 24.72 20.27 6.32
C ASP A 219 25.43 18.96 6.78
N GLY A 220 26.74 18.83 6.55
CA GLY A 220 27.55 17.67 6.91
C GLY A 220 28.37 17.80 8.19
N ASP A 221 28.42 18.98 8.83
CA ASP A 221 29.38 19.27 9.91
C ASP A 221 28.77 20.07 11.09
N GLU A 222 27.50 19.81 11.45
CA GLU A 222 26.97 20.21 12.76
C GLU A 222 26.50 19.00 13.57
N SER A 223 27.45 18.39 14.27
CA SER A 223 27.21 17.75 15.57
C SER A 223 28.09 18.46 16.61
N PRO A 224 27.51 18.98 17.69
CA PRO A 224 28.06 18.81 19.03
C PRO A 224 27.68 17.42 19.57
#